data_AF-A0A4W3GDG3-F1
#
_entry.id   AF-A0A4W3GDG3-F1
#
_cell.length_a   1.000
_cell.length_b   1.000
_cell.length_c   1.000
_cell.angle_alpha   90.00
_cell.angle_beta   90.00
_cell.angle_gamma   90.00
#
_symmetry.space_group_name_H-M   'P 1'
#
loop_
_entity.id
_entity.type
_entity.pdbx_description
1 polymer ?
#
loop_
_entity_poly.entity_id
_entity_poly.type
_entity_poly.pdbx_seq_one_letter_code
_entity_poly.pdbx_strand_id
1 'polypeptide(L)'
;MHVPVQGLVSLGEDGDCHPASGSQPLLDPSDRESQQLLTLQLVAVLSERLGPTVLSNTVQLMEFVGAVLQRVCADLTGRDMDTVETETLSVALGLIAAMLGGGVQFAQADYEAMEVLLAPLEQISVAHRDPSTQQLAAELRITIATHGAITRPSHIAAGSRHGTRGHHGSELDMTSTKFNNLQECGPGEGTVPEPRPLTPSTHMVDHTQSGNPPNNFHQVLQAACDPEVPTRVAALRTLTQTIKHRSQEALNHWEQLLTVFLDNLGHEDSFVYLTAIQGLEVLSDSAPDHMLLHLLREYQSTSLREQTAGSVDRRMKMGEVLMRVTRALGAVAPHYRDPLIQAFLIGSRDADSTMRASSLSNLGELCQRLHFALGPVIHEVVACLSAIVKTEQEAEVRRAAVHVVTLLLRGLSEKALQGGVWQCFNVELAAPGLD
;
A
#
# COMPACT_ATOMS: atom_id res chain seq x y z
N MET A 1 -53.12 -46.47 -18.55
CA MET A 1 -54.02 -45.39 -19.01
C MET A 1 -53.13 -44.24 -19.46
N HIS A 2 -52.79 -44.19 -20.75
CA HIS A 2 -53.39 -43.30 -21.77
C HIS A 2 -53.20 -41.81 -21.42
N VAL A 3 -52.13 -41.14 -21.92
CA VAL A 3 -52.00 -40.38 -23.21
C VAL A 3 -52.19 -38.86 -22.94
N PRO A 4 -51.64 -37.88 -23.71
CA PRO A 4 -50.69 -37.91 -24.85
C PRO A 4 -49.45 -36.99 -24.73
N VAL A 5 -48.53 -37.23 -25.67
CA VAL A 5 -47.57 -36.31 -26.30
C VAL A 5 -48.23 -35.57 -27.46
N GLN A 6 -47.97 -34.27 -27.64
CA GLN A 6 -47.88 -33.49 -28.92
C GLN A 6 -47.75 -31.98 -28.57
N GLY A 7 -46.92 -31.15 -29.21
CA GLY A 7 -46.15 -31.34 -30.42
C GLY A 7 -45.09 -30.25 -30.66
N LEU A 8 -44.26 -30.55 -31.66
CA LEU A 8 -43.31 -29.66 -32.33
C LEU A 8 -44.04 -28.58 -33.15
N VAL A 9 -43.60 -27.33 -33.06
CA VAL A 9 -43.49 -26.40 -34.21
C VAL A 9 -42.25 -25.53 -34.02
N SER A 10 -41.51 -25.38 -35.10
CA SER A 10 -40.24 -24.68 -35.30
C SER A 10 -40.43 -23.20 -35.67
N LEU A 11 -39.31 -22.46 -35.67
CA LEU A 11 -38.98 -21.20 -36.36
C LEU A 11 -39.19 -19.88 -35.61
N GLY A 12 -38.07 -19.17 -35.44
CA GLY A 12 -38.03 -17.75 -35.10
C GLY A 12 -36.73 -17.32 -34.42
N GLU A 13 -35.58 -17.50 -35.08
CA GLU A 13 -34.39 -16.69 -34.78
C GLU A 13 -34.68 -15.26 -35.25
N ASP A 14 -34.68 -14.30 -34.32
CA ASP A 14 -34.18 -12.93 -34.46
C ASP A 14 -34.66 -12.14 -33.23
N GLY A 15 -33.76 -12.01 -32.24
CA GLY A 15 -33.98 -11.25 -31.01
C GLY A 15 -32.70 -10.57 -30.60
N ASP A 16 -32.63 -9.29 -30.89
CA ASP A 16 -31.51 -8.37 -30.66
C ASP A 16 -30.80 -8.54 -29.31
N CYS A 17 -29.48 -8.69 -29.39
CA CYS A 17 -28.55 -8.54 -28.27
C CYS A 17 -28.51 -7.09 -27.78
N HIS A 18 -29.21 -6.80 -26.67
CA HIS A 18 -28.85 -5.69 -25.79
C HIS A 18 -28.21 -6.24 -24.50
N PRO A 19 -26.98 -5.82 -24.14
CA PRO A 19 -26.39 -6.22 -22.87
C PRO A 19 -27.10 -5.47 -21.73
N ALA A 20 -27.75 -6.23 -20.85
CA ALA A 20 -28.28 -5.73 -19.60
C ALA A 20 -27.13 -5.10 -18.78
N SER A 21 -27.30 -3.83 -18.44
CA SER A 21 -26.43 -3.10 -17.50
C SER A 21 -26.25 -3.92 -16.23
N GLY A 22 -25.00 -4.18 -15.87
CA GLY A 22 -24.63 -4.77 -14.61
C GLY A 22 -25.07 -3.87 -13.46
N SER A 23 -26.13 -4.28 -12.78
CA SER A 23 -26.46 -3.78 -11.44
C SER A 23 -25.34 -4.17 -10.48
N GLN A 24 -24.52 -3.18 -10.11
CA GLN A 24 -23.57 -3.29 -9.01
C GLN A 24 -24.33 -3.52 -7.70
N PRO A 25 -23.84 -4.38 -6.79
CA PRO A 25 -24.45 -4.54 -5.48
C PRO A 25 -24.22 -3.26 -4.67
N LEU A 26 -25.30 -2.55 -4.37
CA LEU A 26 -25.33 -1.44 -3.41
C LEU A 26 -24.87 -1.99 -2.05
N LEU A 27 -23.76 -1.49 -1.51
CA LEU A 27 -23.32 -1.84 -0.15
C LEU A 27 -24.40 -1.43 0.86
N ASP A 28 -24.68 -2.29 1.84
CA ASP A 28 -25.63 -2.04 2.92
C ASP A 28 -25.20 -0.78 3.72
N PRO A 29 -26.08 0.19 4.00
CA PRO A 29 -25.79 1.38 4.80
C PRO A 29 -25.05 1.08 6.12
N SER A 30 -25.37 -0.03 6.78
CA SER A 30 -24.72 -0.46 8.04
C SER A 30 -23.22 -0.78 7.88
N ASP A 31 -22.84 -1.39 6.75
CA ASP A 31 -21.45 -1.73 6.46
C ASP A 31 -20.62 -0.49 6.15
N ARG A 32 -21.25 0.52 5.56
CA ARG A 32 -20.62 1.80 5.21
C ARG A 32 -20.30 2.63 6.45
N GLU A 33 -21.23 2.74 7.39
CA GLU A 33 -21.01 3.43 8.67
C GLU A 33 -19.90 2.75 9.48
N SER A 34 -19.90 1.42 9.52
CA SER A 34 -18.87 0.62 10.17
C SER A 34 -17.48 0.88 9.58
N GLN A 35 -17.37 0.97 8.24
CA GLN A 35 -16.12 1.29 7.56
C GLN A 35 -15.62 2.72 7.83
N GLN A 36 -16.54 3.68 7.93
CA GLN A 36 -16.20 5.07 8.28
C GLN A 36 -15.65 5.16 9.70
N LEU A 37 -16.27 4.47 10.65
CA LEU A 37 -15.80 4.39 12.03
C LEU A 37 -14.44 3.72 12.14
N LEU A 38 -14.21 2.62 11.40
CA LEU A 38 -12.90 1.95 11.33
C LEU A 38 -11.81 2.86 10.75
N THR A 39 -12.15 3.64 9.72
CA THR A 39 -11.22 4.61 9.12
C THR A 39 -10.87 5.71 10.10
N LEU A 40 -11.88 6.30 10.75
CA LEU A 40 -11.69 7.33 11.76
C LEU A 40 -10.86 6.81 12.94
N GLN A 41 -11.15 5.59 13.40
CA GLN A 41 -10.39 4.93 14.46
C GLN A 41 -8.94 4.70 14.05
N LEU A 42 -8.67 4.24 12.82
CA LEU A 42 -7.30 4.07 12.34
C LEU A 42 -6.55 5.39 12.32
N VAL A 43 -7.16 6.44 11.77
CA VAL A 43 -6.56 7.79 11.71
C VAL A 43 -6.30 8.32 13.13
N ALA A 44 -7.24 8.14 14.06
CA ALA A 44 -7.06 8.50 15.46
C ALA A 44 -5.85 7.77 16.09
N VAL A 45 -5.77 6.44 15.94
CA VAL A 45 -4.67 5.65 16.49
C VAL A 45 -3.33 6.01 15.84
N LEU A 46 -3.29 6.24 14.53
CA LEU A 46 -2.07 6.69 13.84
C LEU A 46 -1.61 8.06 14.35
N SER A 47 -2.52 9.02 14.49
CA SER A 47 -2.19 10.36 14.99
C SER A 47 -1.72 10.36 16.45
N GLU A 48 -2.35 9.57 17.31
CA GLU A 48 -1.92 9.38 18.71
C GLU A 48 -0.53 8.74 18.81
N ARG A 49 -0.26 7.70 18.01
CA ARG A 49 0.97 6.89 18.13
C ARG A 49 2.16 7.49 17.41
N LEU A 50 1.96 8.09 16.25
CA LEU A 50 3.01 8.77 15.49
C LEU A 50 3.32 10.14 16.07
N GLY A 51 2.33 10.81 16.69
CA GLY A 51 2.52 12.05 17.44
C GLY A 51 2.91 13.26 16.57
N PRO A 52 3.30 14.39 17.19
CA PRO A 52 3.61 15.63 16.48
C PRO A 52 4.90 15.57 15.65
N THR A 53 5.73 14.54 15.84
CA THR A 53 6.96 14.32 15.07
C THR A 53 6.70 14.05 13.58
N VAL A 54 5.48 13.69 13.19
CA VAL A 54 5.12 13.59 11.76
C VAL A 54 5.19 14.96 11.07
N LEU A 55 4.95 16.04 11.82
CA LEU A 55 4.94 17.42 11.31
C LEU A 55 6.30 18.11 11.47
N SER A 56 7.34 17.42 11.93
CA SER A 56 8.64 18.07 12.19
C SER A 56 9.47 18.29 10.92
N ASN A 57 9.14 17.62 9.81
CA ASN A 57 9.84 17.81 8.55
C ASN A 57 9.09 18.83 7.68
N THR A 58 9.62 20.06 7.65
CA THR A 58 9.09 21.17 6.85
C THR A 58 8.86 20.78 5.39
N VAL A 59 9.81 20.12 4.74
CA VAL A 59 9.71 19.77 3.31
C VAL A 59 8.53 18.83 3.04
N GLN A 60 8.40 17.77 3.85
CA GLN A 60 7.28 16.82 3.72
C GLN A 60 5.94 17.48 4.04
N LEU A 61 5.93 18.41 5.00
CA LEU A 61 4.75 19.18 5.34
C LEU A 61 4.31 20.08 4.16
N MET A 62 5.28 20.68 3.45
CA MET A 62 5.00 21.47 2.23
C MET A 62 4.51 20.60 1.08
N GLU A 63 5.09 19.41 0.87
CA GLU A 63 4.58 18.46 -0.13
C GLU A 63 3.15 18.03 0.17
N PHE A 64 2.84 17.72 1.44
CA PHE A 64 1.50 17.38 1.88
C PHE A 64 0.51 18.52 1.63
N VAL A 65 0.84 19.73 2.09
CA VAL A 65 0.01 20.91 1.88
C VAL A 65 -0.16 21.18 0.37
N GLY A 66 0.89 21.03 -0.43
CA GLY A 66 0.83 21.17 -1.87
C GLY A 66 -0.15 20.20 -2.52
N ALA A 67 -0.11 18.93 -2.13
CA ALA A 67 -1.06 17.92 -2.61
C ALA A 67 -2.51 18.25 -2.19
N VAL A 68 -2.72 18.75 -0.97
CA VAL A 68 -4.04 19.20 -0.49
C VAL A 68 -4.56 20.37 -1.32
N LEU A 69 -3.74 21.40 -1.55
CA LEU A 69 -4.13 22.56 -2.35
C LEU A 69 -4.39 22.17 -3.82
N GLN A 70 -3.57 21.30 -4.41
CA GLN A 70 -3.79 20.79 -5.76
C GLN A 70 -5.13 20.05 -5.90
N ARG A 71 -5.50 19.26 -4.88
CA ARG A 71 -6.81 18.59 -4.85
C ARG A 71 -7.95 19.61 -4.83
N VAL A 72 -7.87 20.62 -3.95
CA VAL A 72 -8.84 21.72 -3.90
C VAL A 72 -8.91 22.42 -5.27
N CYS A 73 -7.78 22.72 -5.90
CA CYS A 73 -7.73 23.36 -7.21
C CYS A 73 -8.44 22.58 -8.31
N ALA A 74 -8.37 21.25 -8.30
CA ALA A 74 -9.07 20.42 -9.27
C ALA A 74 -10.60 20.60 -9.18
N ASP A 75 -11.12 20.86 -7.99
CA ASP A 75 -12.56 20.99 -7.71
C ASP A 75 -13.10 22.42 -7.87
N LEU A 76 -12.24 23.44 -7.93
CA LEU A 76 -12.63 24.85 -8.11
C LEU A 76 -13.33 25.15 -9.44
N THR A 77 -13.29 24.22 -10.41
CA THR A 77 -13.72 24.47 -11.79
C THR A 77 -15.18 24.11 -12.10
N GLY A 78 -15.97 23.57 -11.15
CA GLY A 78 -17.33 23.14 -11.52
C GLY A 78 -18.35 22.84 -10.42
N ARG A 79 -18.02 22.88 -9.12
CA ARG A 79 -18.97 22.62 -8.03
C ARG A 79 -18.79 23.58 -6.86
N ASP A 80 -19.84 23.75 -6.06
CA ASP A 80 -19.74 24.40 -4.76
C ASP A 80 -18.92 23.49 -3.84
N MET A 81 -17.87 24.04 -3.24
CA MET A 81 -17.05 23.32 -2.27
C MET A 81 -17.93 22.93 -1.09
N ASP A 82 -17.81 21.68 -0.64
CA ASP A 82 -18.49 21.28 0.58
C ASP A 82 -17.81 21.88 1.83
N THR A 83 -18.44 21.72 2.99
CA THR A 83 -17.92 22.23 4.26
C THR A 83 -16.56 21.63 4.61
N VAL A 84 -16.31 20.36 4.25
CA VAL A 84 -15.05 19.68 4.56
C VAL A 84 -13.93 20.17 3.67
N GLU A 85 -14.18 20.37 2.38
CA GLU A 85 -13.22 20.94 1.43
C GLU A 85 -12.86 22.38 1.82
N THR A 86 -13.83 23.17 2.29
CA THR A 86 -13.63 24.53 2.80
C THR A 86 -12.75 24.53 4.07
N GLU A 87 -13.10 23.71 5.07
CA GLU A 87 -12.30 23.57 6.30
C GLU A 87 -10.90 23.01 6.00
N THR A 88 -10.77 22.05 5.08
CA THR A 88 -9.48 21.49 4.66
C THR A 88 -8.60 22.55 4.03
N LEU A 89 -9.16 23.41 3.18
CA LEU A 89 -8.47 24.54 2.59
C LEU A 89 -8.06 25.56 3.66
N SER A 90 -8.95 25.90 4.60
CA SER A 90 -8.64 26.80 5.71
C SER A 90 -7.53 26.26 6.60
N VAL A 91 -7.52 24.96 6.92
CA VAL A 91 -6.44 24.31 7.68
C VAL A 91 -5.12 24.34 6.90
N ALA A 92 -5.14 24.06 5.59
CA ALA A 92 -3.94 24.09 4.76
C ALA A 92 -3.33 25.51 4.68
N LEU A 93 -4.15 26.53 4.42
CA LEU A 93 -3.71 27.93 4.38
C LEU A 93 -3.26 28.41 5.76
N GLY A 94 -3.98 28.03 6.83
CA GLY A 94 -3.62 28.36 8.21
C GLY A 94 -2.29 27.74 8.64
N LEU A 95 -2.00 26.52 8.19
CA LEU A 95 -0.73 25.85 8.44
C LEU A 95 0.44 26.56 7.75
N ILE A 96 0.28 26.94 6.47
CA ILE A 96 1.29 27.75 5.75
C ILE A 96 1.49 29.09 6.48
N ALA A 97 0.40 29.76 6.85
CA ALA A 97 0.46 31.06 7.55
C ALA A 97 1.18 30.93 8.91
N ALA A 98 0.85 29.93 9.71
CA ALA A 98 1.50 29.69 11.01
C ALA A 98 3.00 29.41 10.86
N MET A 99 3.38 28.68 9.82
CA MET A 99 4.79 28.41 9.51
C MET A 99 5.54 29.68 9.12
N LEU A 100 4.99 30.49 8.21
CA LEU A 100 5.60 31.74 7.75
C LEU A 100 5.51 32.88 8.79
N GLY A 101 4.65 32.74 9.80
CA GLY A 101 4.34 33.77 10.80
C GLY A 101 5.35 33.99 11.92
N GLY A 102 6.55 33.40 11.83
CA GLY A 102 7.69 33.79 12.68
C GLY A 102 8.03 32.85 13.84
N GLY A 103 7.45 31.64 13.88
CA GLY A 103 7.87 30.59 14.83
C GLY A 103 9.02 29.72 14.33
N VAL A 104 9.26 29.68 13.01
CA VAL A 104 10.24 28.82 12.34
C VAL A 104 11.10 29.69 11.43
N GLN A 105 12.43 29.58 11.55
CA GLN A 105 13.35 30.23 10.61
C GLN A 105 13.61 29.27 9.45
N PHE A 106 13.31 29.71 8.23
CA PHE A 106 13.53 28.94 7.01
C PHE A 106 14.87 29.31 6.37
N ALA A 107 15.65 28.31 5.96
CA ALA A 107 16.82 28.50 5.11
C ALA A 107 16.37 28.70 3.65
N GLN A 108 17.29 29.14 2.79
CA GLN A 108 17.01 29.31 1.36
C GLN A 108 16.50 28.00 0.70
N ALA A 109 17.09 26.86 1.07
CA ALA A 109 16.68 25.55 0.58
C ALA A 109 15.23 25.18 0.97
N ASP A 110 14.72 25.71 2.09
CA ASP A 110 13.34 25.47 2.51
C ASP A 110 12.35 26.27 1.64
N TYR A 111 12.71 27.49 1.24
CA TYR A 111 11.91 28.28 0.29
C TYR A 111 11.91 27.68 -1.11
N GLU A 112 13.04 27.13 -1.54
CA GLU A 112 13.12 26.36 -2.81
C GLU A 112 12.17 25.14 -2.77
N ALA A 113 12.09 24.44 -1.64
CA ALA A 113 11.12 23.34 -1.47
C ALA A 113 9.65 23.81 -1.45
N MET A 114 9.38 25.08 -1.09
CA MET A 114 8.03 25.67 -1.08
C MET A 114 7.56 26.13 -2.46
N GLU A 115 8.40 26.09 -3.51
CA GLU A 115 8.00 26.49 -4.87
C GLU A 115 6.80 25.69 -5.40
N VAL A 116 6.65 24.43 -4.96
CA VAL A 116 5.52 23.57 -5.30
C VAL A 116 4.15 24.18 -4.92
N LEU A 117 4.14 25.10 -3.95
CA LEU A 117 2.93 25.77 -3.45
C LEU A 117 2.53 26.99 -4.29
N LEU A 118 3.44 27.57 -5.09
CA LEU A 118 3.19 28.83 -5.78
C LEU A 118 2.05 28.73 -6.80
N ALA A 119 2.04 27.68 -7.62
CA ALA A 119 1.00 27.48 -8.63
C ALA A 119 -0.39 27.18 -8.02
N PRO A 120 -0.53 26.28 -7.02
CA PRO A 120 -1.81 26.09 -6.33
C PRO A 120 -2.33 27.36 -5.65
N LEU A 121 -1.46 28.12 -4.96
CA LEU A 121 -1.86 29.37 -4.29
C LEU A 121 -2.30 30.45 -5.29
N GLU A 122 -1.65 30.53 -6.46
CA GLU A 122 -2.09 31.42 -7.53
C GLU A 122 -3.50 31.05 -8.02
N GLN A 123 -3.75 29.77 -8.30
CA GLN A 123 -5.07 29.31 -8.75
C GLN A 123 -6.15 29.62 -7.71
N ILE A 124 -5.90 29.36 -6.42
CA ILE A 124 -6.84 29.68 -5.34
C ILE A 124 -7.07 31.19 -5.24
N SER A 125 -6.01 32.00 -5.37
CA SER A 125 -6.12 33.46 -5.27
C SER A 125 -6.99 34.09 -6.36
N VAL A 126 -7.11 33.43 -7.51
CA VAL A 126 -7.88 33.95 -8.66
C VAL A 126 -9.25 33.28 -8.79
N ALA A 127 -9.34 31.99 -8.50
CA ALA A 127 -10.54 31.19 -8.81
C ALA A 127 -11.48 30.94 -7.62
N HIS A 128 -11.00 31.11 -6.37
CA HIS A 128 -11.85 30.85 -5.19
C HIS A 128 -12.96 31.90 -5.05
N ARG A 129 -14.13 31.56 -4.50
CA ARG A 129 -15.27 32.50 -4.41
C ARG A 129 -15.21 33.46 -3.23
N ASP A 130 -14.60 33.02 -2.13
CA ASP A 130 -14.45 33.82 -0.92
C ASP A 130 -13.27 34.81 -1.03
N PRO A 131 -13.51 36.14 -0.92
CA PRO A 131 -12.47 37.15 -1.02
C PRO A 131 -11.39 37.07 0.06
N SER A 132 -11.73 36.65 1.29
CA SER A 132 -10.74 36.48 2.35
C SER A 132 -9.76 35.37 2.04
N THR A 133 -10.25 34.24 1.52
CA THR A 133 -9.43 33.11 1.08
C THR A 133 -8.56 33.49 -0.12
N GLN A 134 -9.10 34.23 -1.10
CA GLN A 134 -8.33 34.75 -2.22
C GLN A 134 -7.17 35.64 -1.74
N GLN A 135 -7.46 36.57 -0.83
CA GLN A 135 -6.47 37.49 -0.29
C GLN A 135 -5.39 36.74 0.51
N LEU A 136 -5.77 35.81 1.38
CA LEU A 136 -4.84 35.02 2.17
C LEU A 136 -3.92 34.19 1.26
N ALA A 137 -4.47 33.53 0.24
CA ALA A 137 -3.67 32.76 -0.72
C ALA A 137 -2.67 33.66 -1.50
N ALA A 138 -3.10 34.86 -1.92
CA ALA A 138 -2.22 35.83 -2.57
C ALA A 138 -1.11 36.33 -1.66
N GLU A 139 -1.42 36.62 -0.38
CA GLU A 139 -0.44 37.06 0.62
C GLU A 139 0.61 35.97 0.87
N LEU A 140 0.19 34.72 1.10
CA LEU A 140 1.10 33.59 1.32
C LEU A 140 1.98 33.34 0.10
N ARG A 141 1.42 33.40 -1.11
CA ARG A 141 2.19 33.28 -2.36
C ARG A 141 3.29 34.34 -2.45
N ILE A 142 2.97 35.60 -2.17
CA ILE A 142 3.94 36.70 -2.21
C ILE A 142 5.04 36.48 -1.16
N THR A 143 4.68 36.08 0.06
CA THR A 143 5.65 35.81 1.13
C THR A 143 6.59 34.66 0.75
N ILE A 144 6.09 33.58 0.16
CA ILE A 144 6.94 32.48 -0.34
C ILE A 144 7.83 32.96 -1.49
N ALA A 145 7.25 33.58 -2.53
CA ALA A 145 7.99 34.03 -3.72
C ALA A 145 9.06 35.09 -3.43
N THR A 146 8.93 35.81 -2.32
CA THR A 146 9.90 36.83 -1.88
C THR A 146 10.84 36.33 -0.79
N HIS A 147 10.81 35.03 -0.48
CA HIS A 147 11.59 34.40 0.60
C HIS A 147 11.42 35.12 1.94
N GLY A 148 10.20 35.60 2.22
CA GLY A 148 9.86 36.34 3.44
C GLY A 148 10.26 37.82 3.44
N ALA A 149 10.88 38.34 2.37
CA ALA A 149 11.28 39.75 2.30
C ALA A 149 10.08 40.72 2.29
N ILE A 150 8.90 40.24 1.83
CA ILE A 150 7.64 40.99 1.87
C ILE A 150 6.64 40.20 2.72
N THR A 151 6.52 40.58 3.99
CA THR A 151 5.45 40.14 4.89
C THR A 151 4.46 41.29 5.07
N ARG A 152 3.20 41.09 4.61
CA ARG A 152 2.14 42.08 4.85
C ARG A 152 1.55 41.85 6.24
N PRO A 153 1.35 42.89 7.08
CA PRO A 153 1.00 42.70 8.49
C PRO A 153 -0.45 42.26 8.80
N SER A 154 -1.28 41.87 7.82
CA SER A 154 -2.73 41.90 8.00
C SER A 154 -3.36 40.66 8.65
N HIS A 155 -2.84 39.43 8.47
CA HIS A 155 -3.54 38.23 8.99
C HIS A 155 -2.65 37.10 9.54
N ILE A 156 -1.32 37.19 9.39
CA ILE A 156 -0.40 36.09 9.74
C ILE A 156 -0.20 35.94 11.28
N ALA A 157 -0.58 36.96 12.07
CA ALA A 157 -0.35 37.00 13.53
C ALA A 157 -1.63 36.99 14.39
N ALA A 158 -2.77 36.51 13.89
CA ALA A 158 -4.03 36.50 14.66
C ALA A 158 -4.19 35.29 15.60
N GLY A 159 -3.12 34.52 15.85
CA GLY A 159 -3.08 33.44 16.83
C GLY A 159 -1.97 33.66 17.84
N SER A 160 -2.29 34.36 18.95
CA SER A 160 -1.47 34.43 20.17
C SER A 160 -0.27 35.41 20.15
N ARG A 161 -0.45 36.62 20.71
CA ARG A 161 0.20 37.06 21.98
C ARG A 161 0.08 38.57 22.24
N HIS A 162 -0.40 38.86 23.45
CA HIS A 162 -0.16 40.07 24.23
C HIS A 162 1.35 40.34 24.41
N GLY A 163 1.77 41.62 24.31
CA GLY A 163 2.98 42.09 25.01
C GLY A 163 3.99 42.89 24.20
N THR A 164 3.91 44.22 24.35
CA THR A 164 4.99 45.22 24.42
C THR A 164 5.93 45.47 23.22
N ARG A 165 5.83 46.73 22.75
CA ARG A 165 6.68 47.46 21.80
C ARG A 165 8.14 47.57 22.24
N GLY A 166 9.04 47.52 21.26
CA GLY A 166 10.42 48.00 21.33
C GLY A 166 10.92 48.43 19.95
N HIS A 167 11.60 49.56 19.87
CA HIS A 167 11.84 50.42 18.70
C HIS A 167 13.29 50.30 18.16
N HIS A 168 13.51 50.81 16.93
CA HIS A 168 14.78 51.14 16.22
C HIS A 168 15.51 49.95 15.55
N GLY A 169 15.95 49.95 14.29
CA GLY A 169 16.20 51.00 13.31
C GLY A 169 17.71 51.13 13.03
N SER A 170 18.21 50.65 11.88
CA SER A 170 19.27 51.29 11.05
C SER A 170 19.77 50.35 9.94
N GLU A 171 19.81 50.88 8.72
CA GLU A 171 20.66 50.43 7.60
C GLU A 171 22.15 50.46 7.95
N LEU A 172 22.97 49.68 7.23
CA LEU A 172 24.21 50.13 6.55
C LEU A 172 24.88 48.97 5.75
N ASP A 173 24.93 49.16 4.44
CA ASP A 173 26.06 49.02 3.48
C ASP A 173 27.07 47.85 3.48
N MET A 174 27.07 47.15 2.33
CA MET A 174 28.20 46.81 1.44
C MET A 174 29.60 46.49 2.03
N THR A 175 30.16 45.31 1.72
CA THR A 175 31.45 45.18 0.98
C THR A 175 31.85 43.73 0.65
N SER A 176 32.41 43.62 -0.55
CA SER A 176 33.03 42.47 -1.22
C SER A 176 34.22 41.84 -0.49
N THR A 177 34.39 40.50 -0.56
CA THR A 177 35.71 39.92 -0.86
C THR A 177 35.60 38.50 -1.47
N LYS A 178 36.29 38.30 -2.61
CA LYS A 178 36.57 37.02 -3.28
C LYS A 178 37.91 36.43 -2.80
N PHE A 179 38.21 35.20 -3.26
CA PHE A 179 39.41 34.36 -3.15
C PHE A 179 39.32 33.30 -2.01
N ASN A 180 39.61 32.01 -2.18
CA ASN A 180 40.18 31.26 -3.31
C ASN A 180 39.90 29.75 -3.20
N ASN A 181 40.04 29.08 -4.36
CA ASN A 181 40.08 27.63 -4.62
C ASN A 181 40.89 26.77 -3.64
N LEU A 182 40.46 25.52 -3.46
CA LEU A 182 41.30 24.31 -3.49
C LEU A 182 40.49 23.13 -4.06
N GLN A 183 41.19 22.33 -4.85
CA GLN A 183 40.73 21.45 -5.92
C GLN A 183 40.79 19.97 -5.51
N GLU A 184 39.82 19.19 -6.03
CA GLU A 184 39.74 17.76 -6.39
C GLU A 184 40.28 16.63 -5.49
N CYS A 185 39.45 15.58 -5.36
CA CYS A 185 39.67 14.25 -5.96
C CYS A 185 38.36 13.42 -5.97
N GLY A 186 38.03 12.75 -7.09
CA GLY A 186 36.96 11.72 -7.21
C GLY A 186 37.34 10.39 -6.51
N PRO A 187 36.72 9.21 -6.77
CA PRO A 187 35.90 8.80 -7.94
C PRO A 187 34.63 7.96 -7.59
N GLY A 188 33.90 7.45 -8.59
CA GLY A 188 33.20 6.16 -8.49
C GLY A 188 31.78 6.07 -9.06
N GLU A 189 31.65 5.41 -10.21
CA GLU A 189 30.40 4.95 -10.82
C GLU A 189 29.67 3.89 -9.97
N GLY A 190 28.35 3.83 -10.09
CA GLY A 190 27.53 2.76 -9.51
C GLY A 190 26.03 2.98 -9.71
N THR A 191 25.56 2.97 -10.95
CA THR A 191 24.14 3.08 -11.30
C THR A 191 23.46 1.71 -11.18
N VAL A 192 22.47 1.60 -10.29
CA VAL A 192 21.57 0.44 -10.15
C VAL A 192 20.30 0.69 -10.99
N PRO A 193 19.83 -0.25 -11.84
CA PRO A 193 18.60 -0.05 -12.63
C PRO A 193 17.32 -0.43 -11.87
N GLU A 194 16.31 0.40 -12.09
CA GLU A 194 14.91 0.30 -11.66
C GLU A 194 14.13 -0.81 -12.43
N PRO A 195 13.12 -1.48 -11.82
CA PRO A 195 12.40 -2.57 -12.46
C PRO A 195 11.24 -2.07 -13.34
N ARG A 196 11.22 -2.48 -14.62
CA ARG A 196 10.10 -2.26 -15.56
C ARG A 196 9.18 -3.48 -15.65
N PRO A 197 7.89 -3.29 -16.01
CA PRO A 197 6.88 -4.34 -16.05
C PRO A 197 7.04 -5.24 -17.28
N LEU A 198 6.93 -6.55 -17.10
CA LEU A 198 6.99 -7.55 -18.18
C LEU A 198 5.58 -7.86 -18.70
N THR A 199 5.34 -7.53 -19.96
CA THR A 199 4.28 -8.10 -20.79
C THR A 199 4.71 -9.46 -21.36
N PRO A 200 3.76 -10.37 -21.67
CA PRO A 200 4.09 -11.71 -22.13
C PRO A 200 4.41 -11.69 -23.63
N SER A 201 5.69 -11.80 -23.98
CA SER A 201 6.11 -12.11 -25.35
C SER A 201 6.28 -13.60 -25.52
N THR A 202 5.33 -14.18 -26.25
CA THR A 202 5.34 -15.54 -26.79
C THR A 202 6.54 -15.71 -27.72
N HIS A 203 7.55 -16.47 -27.31
CA HIS A 203 8.45 -17.14 -28.24
C HIS A 203 8.85 -18.50 -27.68
N MET A 204 8.24 -19.53 -28.27
CA MET A 204 8.59 -20.93 -28.04
C MET A 204 9.97 -21.20 -28.64
N VAL A 205 10.81 -21.91 -27.89
CA VAL A 205 11.91 -22.69 -28.45
C VAL A 205 11.66 -24.13 -28.03
N ASP A 206 11.21 -24.90 -29.01
CA ASP A 206 10.93 -26.31 -28.92
C ASP A 206 12.26 -27.07 -29.04
N HIS A 207 12.76 -27.57 -27.90
CA HIS A 207 13.78 -28.59 -27.87
C HIS A 207 13.15 -29.89 -27.38
N THR A 208 12.50 -30.59 -28.30
CA THR A 208 12.31 -32.03 -28.20
C THR A 208 13.66 -32.74 -28.23
N GLN A 209 14.02 -33.41 -27.13
CA GLN A 209 14.68 -34.72 -27.20
C GLN A 209 14.52 -35.53 -25.90
N SER A 210 13.71 -36.59 -26.05
CA SER A 210 13.96 -37.96 -25.60
C SER A 210 14.10 -38.26 -24.10
N GLY A 211 12.95 -38.28 -23.44
CA GLY A 211 12.62 -39.22 -22.37
C GLY A 211 11.10 -39.32 -22.33
N ASN A 212 10.51 -40.52 -22.36
CA ASN A 212 9.07 -40.65 -22.15
C ASN A 212 8.71 -39.87 -20.88
N PRO A 213 7.65 -39.02 -20.87
CA PRO A 213 7.20 -38.43 -19.62
C PRO A 213 6.94 -39.57 -18.64
N PRO A 214 7.38 -39.47 -17.37
CA PRO A 214 7.14 -40.52 -16.40
C PRO A 214 5.63 -40.76 -16.30
N ASN A 215 5.16 -41.87 -16.89
CA ASN A 215 3.74 -42.21 -16.96
C ASN A 215 3.18 -42.68 -15.60
N ASN A 216 4.04 -42.82 -14.59
CA ASN A 216 3.68 -43.25 -13.25
C ASN A 216 3.98 -42.12 -12.25
N PHE A 217 2.98 -41.76 -11.45
CA PHE A 217 3.08 -40.73 -10.40
C PHE A 217 4.33 -40.84 -9.51
N HIS A 218 4.71 -42.05 -9.11
CA HIS A 218 5.92 -42.26 -8.30
C HIS A 218 7.22 -41.90 -9.05
N GLN A 219 7.28 -42.15 -10.35
CA GLN A 219 8.44 -41.75 -11.16
C GLN A 219 8.50 -40.23 -11.31
N VAL A 220 7.35 -39.55 -11.40
CA VAL A 220 7.29 -38.08 -11.41
C VAL A 220 7.77 -37.51 -10.07
N LEU A 221 7.36 -38.10 -8.94
CA LEU A 221 7.85 -37.71 -7.60
C LEU A 221 9.37 -37.85 -7.49
N GLN A 222 9.94 -38.94 -7.99
CA GLN A 222 11.39 -39.15 -8.00
C GLN A 222 12.10 -38.13 -8.90
N ALA A 223 11.54 -37.86 -10.09
CA ALA A 223 12.07 -36.86 -11.02
C ALA A 223 12.02 -35.43 -10.45
N ALA A 224 11.15 -35.14 -9.49
CA ALA A 224 11.12 -33.86 -8.77
C ALA A 224 12.32 -33.65 -7.83
N CYS A 225 13.20 -34.64 -7.70
CA CYS A 225 14.48 -34.56 -7.00
C CYS A 225 15.69 -34.74 -7.95
N ASP A 226 15.46 -34.76 -9.27
CA ASP A 226 16.51 -35.00 -10.26
C ASP A 226 17.59 -33.91 -10.22
N PRO A 227 18.89 -34.23 -10.31
CA PRO A 227 19.96 -33.22 -10.27
C PRO A 227 19.89 -32.22 -11.44
N GLU A 228 19.31 -32.59 -12.58
CA GLU A 228 19.12 -31.69 -13.71
C GLU A 228 17.90 -30.78 -13.48
N VAL A 229 18.16 -29.47 -13.43
CA VAL A 229 17.12 -28.43 -13.25
C VAL A 229 15.96 -28.58 -14.24
N PRO A 230 16.16 -28.81 -15.56
CA PRO A 230 15.06 -28.96 -16.50
C PRO A 230 14.15 -30.15 -16.18
N THR A 231 14.73 -31.31 -15.85
CA THR A 231 14.01 -32.54 -15.50
C THR A 231 13.19 -32.35 -14.24
N ARG A 232 13.81 -31.75 -13.22
CA ARG A 232 13.17 -31.41 -11.96
C ARG A 232 11.99 -30.47 -12.13
N VAL A 233 12.17 -29.37 -12.88
CA VAL A 233 11.09 -28.39 -13.14
C VAL A 233 9.95 -29.03 -13.93
N ALA A 234 10.25 -29.86 -14.94
CA ALA A 234 9.23 -30.57 -15.71
C ALA A 234 8.41 -31.53 -14.82
N ALA A 235 9.06 -32.22 -13.89
CA ALA A 235 8.39 -33.08 -12.92
C ALA A 235 7.48 -32.28 -11.98
N LEU A 236 7.98 -31.19 -11.38
CA LEU A 236 7.19 -30.32 -10.49
C LEU A 236 5.97 -29.72 -11.20
N ARG A 237 6.10 -29.34 -12.48
CA ARG A 237 4.97 -28.86 -13.30
C ARG A 237 3.95 -29.97 -13.57
N THR A 238 4.42 -31.18 -13.85
CA THR A 238 3.54 -32.35 -14.03
C THR A 238 2.75 -32.63 -12.75
N LEU A 239 3.41 -32.65 -11.58
CA LEU A 239 2.73 -32.80 -10.29
C LEU A 239 1.69 -31.71 -10.06
N THR A 240 2.06 -30.45 -10.31
CA THR A 240 1.12 -29.32 -10.22
C THR A 240 -0.11 -29.53 -11.10
N GLN A 241 0.07 -30.03 -12.33
CA GLN A 241 -1.03 -30.31 -13.24
C GLN A 241 -1.95 -31.45 -12.74
N THR A 242 -1.38 -32.49 -12.13
CA THR A 242 -2.18 -33.58 -11.52
C THR A 242 -3.07 -33.08 -10.38
N ILE A 243 -2.57 -32.11 -9.59
CA ILE A 243 -3.34 -31.47 -8.51
C ILE A 243 -4.44 -30.59 -9.10
N LYS A 244 -4.16 -29.77 -10.13
CA LYS A 244 -5.17 -28.95 -10.82
C LYS A 244 -6.32 -29.78 -11.36
N HIS A 245 -6.03 -30.96 -11.89
CA HIS A 245 -7.03 -31.89 -12.39
C HIS A 245 -7.70 -32.75 -11.31
N ARG A 246 -7.36 -32.53 -10.03
CA ARG A 246 -7.88 -33.27 -8.87
C ARG A 246 -7.80 -34.79 -9.07
N SER A 247 -6.66 -35.27 -9.59
CA SER A 247 -6.48 -36.71 -9.78
C SER A 247 -6.54 -37.43 -8.43
N GLN A 248 -7.14 -38.62 -8.41
CA GLN A 248 -7.28 -39.39 -7.18
C GLN A 248 -5.91 -39.71 -6.55
N GLU A 249 -4.88 -39.93 -7.38
CA GLU A 249 -3.52 -40.16 -6.93
C GLU A 249 -2.94 -38.95 -6.19
N ALA A 250 -3.15 -37.73 -6.71
CA ALA A 250 -2.67 -36.51 -6.06
C ALA A 250 -3.39 -36.23 -4.74
N LEU A 251 -4.71 -36.46 -4.68
CA LEU A 251 -5.49 -36.30 -3.46
C LEU A 251 -5.08 -37.32 -2.38
N ASN A 252 -4.79 -38.56 -2.77
CA ASN A 252 -4.36 -39.61 -1.84
C ASN A 252 -2.95 -39.39 -1.29
N HIS A 253 -2.08 -38.66 -2.00
CA HIS A 253 -0.67 -38.45 -1.64
C HIS A 253 -0.34 -36.96 -1.40
N TRP A 254 -1.32 -36.17 -0.97
CA TRP A 254 -1.16 -34.72 -0.81
C TRP A 254 -0.03 -34.34 0.16
N GLU A 255 0.19 -35.10 1.24
CA GLU A 255 1.28 -34.86 2.20
C GLU A 255 2.65 -35.05 1.55
N GLN A 256 2.81 -36.08 0.70
CA GLN A 256 4.05 -36.32 -0.03
C GLN A 256 4.32 -35.21 -1.04
N LEU A 257 3.26 -34.75 -1.73
CA LEU A 257 3.34 -33.60 -2.65
C LEU A 257 3.76 -32.33 -1.90
N LEU A 258 3.16 -32.08 -0.73
CA LEU A 258 3.53 -30.96 0.13
C LEU A 258 5.02 -31.03 0.49
N THR A 259 5.51 -32.17 0.97
CA THR A 259 6.93 -32.36 1.30
C THR A 259 7.83 -32.10 0.09
N VAL A 260 7.53 -32.68 -1.08
CA VAL A 260 8.32 -32.48 -2.30
C VAL A 260 8.41 -31.00 -2.68
N PHE A 261 7.31 -30.27 -2.64
CA PHE A 261 7.36 -28.84 -2.95
C PHE A 261 8.11 -28.04 -1.89
N LEU A 262 7.90 -28.33 -0.59
CA LEU A 262 8.59 -27.67 0.51
C LEU A 262 10.11 -27.90 0.47
N ASP A 263 10.56 -29.10 0.12
CA ASP A 263 11.98 -29.41 -0.04
C ASP A 263 12.59 -28.59 -1.18
N ASN A 264 11.85 -28.45 -2.29
CA ASN A 264 12.27 -27.68 -3.45
C ASN A 264 12.27 -26.15 -3.25
N LEU A 265 11.68 -25.61 -2.17
CA LEU A 265 11.82 -24.19 -1.82
C LEU A 265 13.26 -23.81 -1.47
N GLY A 266 14.03 -24.74 -0.90
CA GLY A 266 15.43 -24.50 -0.53
C GLY A 266 16.40 -24.53 -1.71
N HIS A 267 15.90 -24.69 -2.94
CA HIS A 267 16.77 -24.75 -4.11
C HIS A 267 17.31 -23.37 -4.50
N GLU A 268 18.58 -23.31 -4.91
CA GLU A 268 19.26 -22.08 -5.36
C GLU A 268 18.72 -21.56 -6.70
N ASP A 269 18.38 -22.48 -7.61
CA ASP A 269 17.82 -22.12 -8.92
C ASP A 269 16.39 -21.59 -8.81
N SER A 270 16.17 -20.40 -9.38
CA SER A 270 14.89 -19.70 -9.31
C SER A 270 13.76 -20.36 -10.07
N PHE A 271 14.02 -21.07 -11.16
CA PHE A 271 12.99 -21.83 -11.86
C PHE A 271 12.47 -22.98 -11.01
N VAL A 272 13.31 -23.59 -10.19
CA VAL A 272 12.92 -24.68 -9.29
C VAL A 272 12.02 -24.15 -8.17
N TYR A 273 12.49 -23.19 -7.36
CA TYR A 273 11.71 -22.74 -6.21
C TYR A 273 10.44 -21.97 -6.64
N LEU A 274 10.45 -21.21 -7.75
CA LEU A 274 9.23 -20.55 -8.24
C LEU A 274 8.19 -21.57 -8.72
N THR A 275 8.62 -22.66 -9.36
CA THR A 275 7.72 -23.75 -9.75
C THR A 275 7.16 -24.47 -8.51
N ALA A 276 7.98 -24.63 -7.46
CA ALA A 276 7.52 -25.20 -6.21
C ALA A 276 6.48 -24.32 -5.49
N ILE A 277 6.70 -23.00 -5.46
CA ILE A 277 5.73 -22.02 -4.92
C ILE A 277 4.39 -22.12 -5.67
N GLN A 278 4.43 -22.22 -7.01
CA GLN A 278 3.21 -22.40 -7.82
C GLN A 278 2.50 -23.73 -7.51
N GLY A 279 3.25 -24.81 -7.27
CA GLY A 279 2.70 -26.10 -6.84
C GLY A 279 2.00 -26.02 -5.49
N LEU A 280 2.59 -25.34 -4.51
CA LEU A 280 2.01 -25.13 -3.18
C LEU A 280 0.74 -24.28 -3.23
N GLU A 281 0.73 -23.23 -4.05
CA GLU A 281 -0.45 -22.39 -4.29
C GLU A 281 -1.63 -23.23 -4.81
N VAL A 282 -1.40 -24.09 -5.80
CA VAL A 282 -2.42 -24.98 -6.36
C VAL A 282 -2.85 -26.08 -5.38
N LEU A 283 -1.91 -26.61 -4.60
CA LEU A 283 -2.20 -27.61 -3.57
C LEU A 283 -3.11 -27.03 -2.48
N SER A 284 -2.98 -25.73 -2.20
CA SER A 284 -3.77 -25.00 -1.21
C SER A 284 -5.26 -24.97 -1.48
N ASP A 285 -5.65 -24.87 -2.76
CA ASP A 285 -7.06 -24.87 -3.19
C ASP A 285 -7.74 -26.21 -2.93
N SER A 286 -6.95 -27.29 -2.83
CA SER A 286 -7.46 -28.65 -2.66
C SER A 286 -7.52 -29.09 -1.19
N ALA A 287 -6.70 -28.50 -0.31
CA ALA A 287 -6.60 -28.88 1.12
C ALA A 287 -6.22 -27.68 2.03
N PRO A 288 -7.12 -26.68 2.20
CA PRO A 288 -6.77 -25.39 2.82
C PRO A 288 -6.42 -25.47 4.33
N ASP A 289 -7.20 -26.21 5.12
CA ASP A 289 -7.17 -26.05 6.59
C ASP A 289 -5.91 -26.61 7.26
N HIS A 290 -5.46 -27.80 6.84
CA HIS A 290 -4.26 -28.41 7.40
C HIS A 290 -2.98 -27.78 6.85
N MET A 291 -3.03 -27.26 5.62
CA MET A 291 -1.85 -26.78 4.93
C MET A 291 -1.39 -25.42 5.45
N LEU A 292 -2.29 -24.47 5.69
CA LEU A 292 -1.87 -23.15 6.21
C LEU A 292 -1.25 -23.26 7.60
N LEU A 293 -1.84 -24.05 8.50
CA LEU A 293 -1.31 -24.28 9.84
C LEU A 293 0.05 -25.02 9.82
N HIS A 294 0.27 -25.87 8.82
CA HIS A 294 1.58 -26.50 8.62
C HIS A 294 2.61 -25.47 8.14
N LEU A 295 2.28 -24.66 7.13
CA LEU A 295 3.16 -23.61 6.61
C LEU A 295 3.52 -22.56 7.66
N LEU A 296 2.56 -22.19 8.52
CA LEU A 296 2.80 -21.28 9.65
C LEU A 296 3.83 -21.86 10.64
N ARG A 297 3.73 -23.16 10.94
CA ARG A 297 4.71 -23.86 11.78
C ARG A 297 6.08 -23.93 11.13
N GLU A 298 6.17 -24.19 9.83
CA GLU A 298 7.43 -24.19 9.08
C GLU A 298 8.09 -22.80 9.06
N TYR A 299 7.31 -21.75 8.81
CA TYR A 299 7.77 -20.36 8.82
C TYR A 299 8.35 -19.96 10.18
N GLN A 300 7.67 -20.32 11.27
CA GLN A 300 8.09 -19.99 12.64
C GLN A 300 9.20 -20.90 13.18
N SER A 301 9.24 -22.18 12.83
CA SER A 301 10.26 -23.10 13.36
C SER A 301 11.65 -22.83 12.77
N THR A 302 11.70 -22.36 11.53
CA THR A 302 12.95 -22.03 10.84
C THR A 302 13.65 -20.82 11.49
N SER A 303 12.92 -19.90 12.13
CA SER A 303 13.52 -18.75 12.81
C SER A 303 14.29 -19.10 14.10
N LEU A 304 14.00 -20.27 14.68
CA LEU A 304 14.58 -20.72 15.95
C LEU A 304 15.81 -21.62 15.80
N ARG A 305 16.01 -22.24 14.63
CA ARG A 305 16.93 -23.37 14.48
C ARG A 305 18.31 -23.01 13.97
N GLU A 306 18.48 -21.96 13.17
CA GLU A 306 19.79 -21.43 12.73
C GLU A 306 19.59 -20.18 11.85
N GLN A 307 20.41 -19.13 12.05
CA GLN A 307 20.36 -17.86 11.29
C GLN A 307 21.42 -17.83 10.18
N THR A 308 21.44 -18.85 9.32
CA THR A 308 22.30 -18.86 8.13
C THR A 308 21.64 -18.09 6.98
N ALA A 309 22.42 -17.62 6.01
CA ALA A 309 21.88 -16.95 4.82
C ALA A 309 20.87 -17.83 4.06
N GLY A 310 21.14 -19.13 3.94
CA GLY A 310 20.20 -20.08 3.32
C GLY A 310 18.91 -20.30 4.14
N SER A 311 18.98 -20.19 5.47
CA SER A 311 17.81 -20.22 6.34
C SER A 311 16.95 -18.96 6.17
N VAL A 312 17.56 -17.79 6.04
CA VAL A 312 16.87 -16.52 5.73
C VAL A 312 16.15 -16.61 4.38
N ASP A 313 16.83 -17.00 3.32
CA ASP A 313 16.26 -17.12 1.98
C ASP A 313 15.06 -18.08 1.95
N ARG A 314 15.18 -19.27 2.55
CA ARG A 314 14.08 -20.23 2.67
C ARG A 314 12.88 -19.64 3.44
N ARG A 315 13.12 -18.86 4.50
CA ARG A 315 12.05 -18.19 5.26
C ARG A 315 11.35 -17.10 4.46
N MET A 316 12.08 -16.32 3.66
CA MET A 316 11.48 -15.34 2.76
C MET A 316 10.58 -16.03 1.72
N LYS A 317 11.07 -17.10 1.09
CA LYS A 317 10.29 -17.92 0.15
C LYS A 317 9.04 -18.51 0.81
N MET A 318 9.14 -18.96 2.06
CA MET A 318 8.00 -19.44 2.85
C MET A 318 6.97 -18.33 3.13
N GLY A 319 7.42 -17.09 3.40
CA GLY A 319 6.55 -15.94 3.54
C GLY A 319 5.71 -15.66 2.29
N GLU A 320 6.32 -15.76 1.10
CA GLU A 320 5.61 -15.64 -0.18
C GLU A 320 4.60 -16.77 -0.38
N VAL A 321 4.94 -18.02 -0.03
CA VAL A 321 3.99 -19.15 -0.06
C VAL A 321 2.80 -18.87 0.85
N LEU A 322 3.04 -18.44 2.10
CA LEU A 322 1.98 -18.10 3.04
C LEU A 322 1.04 -17.04 2.47
N MET A 323 1.60 -16.00 1.84
CA MET A 323 0.79 -14.96 1.23
C MET A 323 -0.01 -15.51 0.06
N ARG A 324 0.58 -16.28 -0.87
CA ARG A 324 -0.14 -16.91 -1.99
C ARG A 324 -1.29 -17.80 -1.55
N VAL A 325 -1.05 -18.67 -0.58
CA VAL A 325 -2.09 -19.51 0.03
C VAL A 325 -3.19 -18.63 0.64
N THR A 326 -2.81 -17.57 1.35
CA THR A 326 -3.79 -16.62 1.90
C THR A 326 -4.63 -15.94 0.80
N ARG A 327 -4.06 -15.67 -0.39
CA ARG A 327 -4.82 -15.15 -1.55
C ARG A 327 -5.84 -16.18 -2.04
N ALA A 328 -5.40 -17.43 -2.16
CA ALA A 328 -6.20 -18.55 -2.64
C ALA A 328 -7.41 -18.85 -1.72
N LEU A 329 -7.24 -18.69 -0.40
CA LEU A 329 -8.32 -18.89 0.58
C LEU A 329 -9.53 -17.94 0.41
N GLY A 330 -9.37 -16.80 -0.25
CA GLY A 330 -10.46 -15.85 -0.51
C GLY A 330 -11.26 -15.49 0.75
N ALA A 331 -12.57 -15.76 0.75
CA ALA A 331 -13.48 -15.44 1.85
C ALA A 331 -13.19 -16.20 3.17
N VAL A 332 -12.38 -17.26 3.14
CA VAL A 332 -12.00 -18.05 4.32
C VAL A 332 -10.78 -17.44 5.04
N ALA A 333 -10.01 -16.58 4.37
CA ALA A 333 -8.79 -15.97 4.92
C ALA A 333 -8.96 -15.31 6.30
N PRO A 334 -10.08 -14.60 6.61
CA PRO A 334 -10.29 -14.01 7.94
C PRO A 334 -10.28 -15.01 9.10
N HIS A 335 -10.59 -16.29 8.87
CA HIS A 335 -10.54 -17.33 9.90
C HIS A 335 -9.11 -17.55 10.43
N TYR A 336 -8.10 -17.25 9.61
CA TYR A 336 -6.69 -17.44 9.91
C TYR A 336 -5.97 -16.15 10.28
N ARG A 337 -6.72 -15.06 10.50
CA ARG A 337 -6.20 -13.72 10.78
C ARG A 337 -5.17 -13.73 11.91
N ASP A 338 -5.56 -14.21 13.09
CA ASP A 338 -4.72 -14.05 14.29
C ASP A 338 -3.40 -14.83 14.17
N PRO A 339 -3.39 -16.11 13.72
CA PRO A 339 -2.14 -16.84 13.47
C PRO A 339 -1.24 -16.18 12.42
N LEU A 340 -1.80 -15.64 11.34
CA LEU A 340 -1.03 -14.97 10.29
C LEU A 340 -0.41 -13.65 10.76
N ILE A 341 -1.20 -12.81 11.44
CA ILE A 341 -0.69 -11.55 12.01
C ILE A 341 0.40 -11.85 13.03
N GLN A 342 0.17 -12.81 13.93
CA GLN A 342 1.17 -13.21 14.92
C GLN A 342 2.48 -13.66 14.25
N ALA A 343 2.41 -14.48 13.21
CA ALA A 343 3.59 -14.95 12.49
C ALA A 343 4.40 -13.79 11.88
N PHE A 344 3.75 -12.83 11.22
CA PHE A 344 4.44 -11.70 10.60
C PHE A 344 4.93 -10.66 11.63
N LEU A 345 4.24 -10.48 12.75
CA LEU A 345 4.72 -9.66 13.88
C LEU A 345 5.93 -10.28 14.60
N ILE A 346 6.03 -11.61 14.64
CA ILE A 346 7.25 -12.28 15.11
C ILE A 346 8.38 -12.04 14.11
N GLY A 347 8.11 -12.21 12.81
CA GLY A 347 9.10 -12.00 11.75
C GLY A 347 9.61 -10.55 11.65
N SER A 348 8.80 -9.55 12.02
CA SER A 348 9.25 -8.15 12.08
C SER A 348 10.27 -7.87 13.19
N ARG A 349 10.56 -8.85 14.05
CA ARG A 349 11.59 -8.78 15.09
C ARG A 349 12.79 -9.68 14.81
N ASP A 350 12.93 -10.17 13.57
CA ASP A 350 14.04 -11.03 13.20
C ASP A 350 15.41 -10.34 13.33
N ALA A 351 16.46 -11.14 13.56
CA ALA A 351 17.83 -10.62 13.58
C ALA A 351 18.24 -10.07 12.22
N ASP A 352 17.80 -10.71 11.14
CA ASP A 352 18.08 -10.29 9.78
C ASP A 352 17.12 -9.18 9.30
N SER A 353 17.67 -8.10 8.75
CA SER A 353 16.88 -6.93 8.32
C SER A 353 16.01 -7.21 7.10
N THR A 354 16.46 -8.07 6.19
CA THR A 354 15.68 -8.46 5.00
C THR A 354 14.46 -9.28 5.41
N MET A 355 14.60 -10.15 6.42
CA MET A 355 13.47 -10.87 7.03
C MET A 355 12.49 -9.91 7.71
N ARG A 356 12.97 -8.92 8.46
CA ARG A 356 12.09 -7.90 9.09
C ARG A 356 11.29 -7.16 8.03
N ALA A 357 11.95 -6.67 6.98
CA ALA A 357 11.31 -5.95 5.89
C ALA A 357 10.30 -6.84 5.13
N SER A 358 10.67 -8.08 4.79
CA SER A 358 9.77 -9.04 4.13
C SER A 358 8.53 -9.35 4.98
N SER A 359 8.71 -9.56 6.28
CA SER A 359 7.61 -9.84 7.21
C SER A 359 6.65 -8.65 7.32
N LEU A 360 7.17 -7.43 7.34
CA LEU A 360 6.35 -6.21 7.31
C LEU A 360 5.58 -6.07 6.00
N SER A 361 6.21 -6.33 4.85
CA SER A 361 5.51 -6.32 3.56
C SER A 361 4.37 -7.33 3.52
N ASN A 362 4.60 -8.56 4.01
CA ASN A 362 3.56 -9.59 4.12
C ASN A 362 2.43 -9.16 5.07
N LEU A 363 2.77 -8.54 6.21
CA LEU A 363 1.78 -7.98 7.14
C LEU A 363 0.90 -6.92 6.47
N GLY A 364 1.50 -6.00 5.71
CA GLY A 364 0.77 -4.96 4.98
C GLY A 364 -0.19 -5.52 3.94
N GLU A 365 0.27 -6.48 3.14
CA GLU A 365 -0.60 -7.14 2.16
C GLU A 365 -1.73 -7.94 2.85
N LEU A 366 -1.43 -8.67 3.93
CA LEU A 366 -2.44 -9.38 4.71
C LEU A 366 -3.52 -8.42 5.22
N CYS A 367 -3.12 -7.29 5.81
CA CYS A 367 -4.07 -6.31 6.32
C CYS A 367 -4.98 -5.77 5.22
N GLN A 368 -4.43 -5.48 4.03
CA GLN A 368 -5.20 -5.05 2.87
C GLN A 368 -6.22 -6.13 2.43
N ARG A 369 -5.81 -7.40 2.37
CA ARG A 369 -6.65 -8.53 1.94
C ARG A 369 -7.79 -8.86 2.89
N LEU A 370 -7.54 -8.74 4.18
CA LEU A 370 -8.58 -8.94 5.19
C LEU A 370 -9.64 -7.82 5.17
N HIS A 371 -9.55 -6.87 4.24
CA HIS A 371 -10.43 -5.70 4.14
C HIS A 371 -10.65 -5.03 5.49
N PHE A 372 -9.60 -5.04 6.33
CA PHE A 372 -9.60 -4.47 7.67
C PHE A 372 -10.61 -5.10 8.65
N ALA A 373 -10.97 -6.38 8.47
CA ALA A 373 -11.52 -7.25 9.53
C ALA A 373 -10.48 -7.56 10.63
N LEU A 374 -9.65 -6.58 10.97
CA LEU A 374 -8.57 -6.65 11.95
C LEU A 374 -9.10 -6.51 13.37
N GLY A 375 -10.27 -5.86 13.54
CA GLY A 375 -10.87 -5.64 14.84
C GLY A 375 -9.90 -4.99 15.82
N PRO A 376 -9.83 -5.45 17.09
CA PRO A 376 -8.92 -4.90 18.10
C PRO A 376 -7.43 -4.99 17.74
N VAL A 377 -7.04 -5.93 16.88
CA VAL A 377 -5.63 -6.19 16.52
C VAL A 377 -5.00 -5.01 15.79
N ILE A 378 -5.79 -4.12 15.20
CA ILE A 378 -5.28 -2.90 14.55
C ILE A 378 -4.44 -2.03 15.50
N HIS A 379 -4.81 -1.98 16.78
CA HIS A 379 -4.07 -1.20 17.79
C HIS A 379 -2.68 -1.77 18.03
N GLU A 380 -2.57 -3.10 18.06
CA GLU A 380 -1.29 -3.79 18.24
C GLU A 380 -0.39 -3.62 17.00
N VAL A 381 -0.97 -3.73 15.80
CA VAL A 381 -0.27 -3.51 14.54
C VAL A 381 0.26 -2.07 14.48
N VAL A 382 -0.58 -1.06 14.72
CA VAL A 382 -0.16 0.35 14.66
C VAL A 382 0.87 0.68 15.75
N ALA A 383 0.71 0.14 16.95
CA ALA A 383 1.70 0.29 18.01
C ALA A 383 3.05 -0.31 17.61
N CYS A 384 3.06 -1.50 17.00
CA CYS A 384 4.27 -2.15 16.50
C CYS A 384 4.93 -1.32 15.40
N LEU A 385 4.17 -0.88 14.39
CA LEU A 385 4.68 -0.06 13.29
C LEU A 385 5.27 1.25 13.80
N SER A 386 4.60 1.91 14.75
CA SER A 386 5.07 3.15 15.35
C SER A 386 6.38 2.98 16.12
N ALA A 387 6.54 1.85 16.81
CA ALA A 387 7.80 1.51 17.47
C ALA A 387 8.92 1.30 16.43
N ILE A 388 8.67 0.48 15.40
CA ILE A 388 9.65 0.20 14.33
C ILE A 388 10.10 1.49 13.63
N VAL A 389 9.17 2.36 13.24
CA VAL A 389 9.51 3.65 12.59
C VAL A 389 10.44 4.50 13.46
N LYS A 390 10.33 4.44 14.79
CA LYS A 390 11.12 5.24 15.73
C LYS A 390 12.45 4.59 16.12
N THR A 391 12.50 3.27 16.26
CA THR A 391 13.64 2.57 16.88
C THR A 391 14.51 1.79 15.90
N GLU A 392 13.99 1.48 14.72
CA GLU A 392 14.69 0.64 13.75
C GLU A 392 15.85 1.38 13.07
N GLN A 393 17.00 0.73 12.99
CA GLN A 393 18.23 1.32 12.46
C GLN A 393 18.24 1.25 10.93
N GLU A 394 17.71 0.17 10.36
CA GLU A 394 17.72 -0.06 8.92
C GLU A 394 16.63 0.75 8.21
N ALA A 395 17.05 1.58 7.25
CA ALA A 395 16.16 2.46 6.51
C ALA A 395 15.10 1.68 5.71
N GLU A 396 15.46 0.52 5.15
CA GLU A 396 14.55 -0.33 4.39
C GLU A 396 13.42 -0.90 5.25
N VAL A 397 13.72 -1.29 6.49
CA VAL A 397 12.73 -1.81 7.44
C VAL A 397 11.79 -0.68 7.89
N ARG A 398 12.32 0.53 8.14
CA ARG A 398 11.48 1.72 8.40
C ARG A 398 10.55 2.02 7.24
N ARG A 399 11.05 1.97 5.99
CA ARG A 399 10.24 2.15 4.78
C ARG A 399 9.16 1.09 4.65
N ALA A 400 9.47 -0.18 4.92
CA ALA A 400 8.49 -1.25 4.92
C ALA A 400 7.37 -1.00 5.95
N ALA A 401 7.71 -0.56 7.16
CA ALA A 401 6.70 -0.21 8.17
C ALA A 401 5.80 0.95 7.75
N VAL A 402 6.36 2.01 7.15
CA VAL A 402 5.57 3.11 6.57
C VAL A 402 4.70 2.65 5.41
N HIS A 403 5.22 1.73 4.59
CA HIS A 403 4.46 1.13 3.50
C HIS A 403 3.26 0.33 4.02
N VAL A 404 3.39 -0.40 5.14
CA VAL A 404 2.24 -1.03 5.80
C VAL A 404 1.18 0.02 6.11
N VAL A 405 1.53 1.14 6.76
CA VAL A 405 0.57 2.23 7.04
C VAL A 405 -0.11 2.72 5.76
N THR A 406 0.62 2.86 4.66
CA THR A 406 0.07 3.25 3.36
C THR A 406 -0.94 2.23 2.83
N LEU A 407 -0.63 0.93 2.93
CA LEU A 407 -1.55 -0.15 2.56
C LEU A 407 -2.77 -0.19 3.47
N LEU A 408 -2.59 0.14 4.77
CA LEU A 408 -3.71 0.27 5.71
C LEU A 408 -4.69 1.36 5.23
N LEU A 409 -4.18 2.53 4.86
CA LEU A 409 -5.00 3.65 4.38
C LEU A 409 -5.62 3.38 3.00
N ARG A 410 -4.88 2.79 2.06
CA ARG A 410 -5.37 2.49 0.71
C ARG A 410 -6.55 1.54 0.71
N GLY A 411 -6.46 0.44 1.47
CA GLY A 411 -7.54 -0.53 1.50
C GLY A 411 -8.84 -0.01 2.16
N LEU A 412 -8.78 1.06 2.96
CA LEU A 412 -9.96 1.79 3.42
C LEU A 412 -10.55 2.67 2.30
N SER A 413 -9.68 3.28 1.49
CA SER A 413 -10.10 4.19 0.42
C SER A 413 -10.81 3.50 -0.75
N GLU A 414 -10.40 2.29 -1.16
CA GLU A 414 -10.95 1.62 -2.37
C GLU A 414 -12.44 1.27 -2.26
N LYS A 415 -12.95 1.00 -1.04
CA LYS A 415 -14.39 0.78 -0.80
C LYS A 415 -15.11 2.04 -0.31
N ALA A 416 -14.44 2.90 0.47
CA ALA A 416 -15.02 4.18 0.85
C ALA A 416 -15.31 5.03 -0.39
N LEU A 417 -14.37 5.17 -1.33
CA LEU A 417 -14.49 6.02 -2.53
C LEU A 417 -15.47 5.48 -3.58
N GLN A 418 -15.73 4.17 -3.64
CA GLN A 418 -16.74 3.59 -4.55
C GLN A 418 -18.17 3.83 -4.06
N GLY A 419 -18.38 3.89 -2.74
CA GLY A 419 -19.62 4.39 -2.15
C GLY A 419 -19.53 5.90 -1.98
N GLY A 420 -19.76 6.67 -3.06
CA GLY A 420 -19.71 8.14 -3.15
C GLY A 420 -19.66 8.87 -1.81
N VAL A 421 -18.44 9.10 -1.30
CA VAL A 421 -18.13 9.51 0.09
C VAL A 421 -18.81 10.80 0.53
N TRP A 422 -19.39 11.61 -0.37
CA TRP A 422 -19.81 12.96 -0.01
C TRP A 422 -21.27 13.31 -0.31
N GLN A 423 -22.08 12.41 -0.89
CA GLN A 423 -23.50 12.70 -1.15
C GLN A 423 -24.41 12.54 0.08
N CYS A 424 -24.00 11.78 1.10
CA CYS A 424 -24.90 11.43 2.21
C CYS A 424 -24.85 12.39 3.42
N PHE A 425 -23.83 13.23 3.57
CA PHE A 425 -23.82 14.25 4.62
C PHE A 425 -24.72 15.47 4.31
N ASN A 426 -25.28 15.54 3.11
CA ASN A 426 -26.05 16.70 2.63
C ASN A 426 -27.58 16.54 2.75
N VAL A 427 -28.09 15.42 3.29
CA VAL A 427 -29.55 15.19 3.37
C VAL A 427 -30.13 15.50 4.76
N GLU A 428 -29.33 15.60 5.81
CA GLU A 428 -29.85 15.75 7.19
C GLU A 428 -29.77 17.16 7.77
N LEU A 429 -29.38 18.16 6.98
CA LEU A 429 -29.40 19.59 7.36
C LEU A 429 -30.38 20.46 6.57
N ALA A 430 -31.19 19.85 5.69
CA ALA A 430 -32.26 20.54 4.96
C ALA A 430 -33.65 20.09 5.44
N ALA A 431 -33.91 20.23 6.74
CA ALA A 431 -35.27 20.29 7.26
C ALA A 431 -35.61 21.74 7.64
N PRO A 432 -36.18 22.55 6.73
CA PRO A 432 -36.92 23.72 7.14
C PRO A 432 -38.28 23.25 7.68
N GLY A 433 -38.47 23.42 8.99
CA GLY A 433 -39.82 23.49 9.54
C GLY A 433 -40.52 24.77 9.09
N LEU A 434 -41.86 24.70 9.11
CA LEU A 434 -42.87 25.74 8.87
C LEU A 434 -43.41 25.79 7.42
N ASP A 435 -44.53 25.11 7.18
CA ASP A 435 -45.85 25.72 7.37
C ASP A 435 -46.81 24.76 8.08
#